data_AF-A0AAU2J8V8-F1
#
_entry.id   AF-A0AAU2J8V8-F1
#
_cell.length_a   1.000
_cell.length_b   1.000
_cell.length_c   1.000
_cell.angle_alpha   90.00
_cell.angle_beta   90.00
_cell.angle_gamma   90.00
#
_symmetry.space_group_name_H-M   'P 1'
#
loop_
_entity.id
_entity.type
_entity.pdbx_description
1 polymer ?
#
loop_
_entity_poly.entity_id
_entity_poly.type
_entity_poly.pdbx_seq_one_letter_code
_entity_poly.pdbx_strand_id
1 'polypeptide(L)'
;MTGQNGSNGRIRGTGRRRREPSRRRRATVVAAWTVAGVVVVGGTGLGYAYFKLNGNLKAVDINAALGKNRPADVDNGSQDILVLGSDSRSGANSEYGRDEGTARSDTAMVVHLNQGHRTASVVSIPRDTLVTRPDCTSDTSGETVPGQQRAMFNTAYEVGGPACAVKTVESMSGIRMDHYLEVDFTGFKKLIDQLGGVEITTTQAINDSKSHLNLTPGTHTLDGEQSLGLVRTRKSVGDGSDLGRIQLQQAFIKALMEQAKTVGVFSDPKTLFGLADTATKAITTDSDLGSVKELTGFANGLKGLGSKNVHMVTLPVQYDPADPNRVVPLEKSAQQVWAALKQDKPIPASAIEKSAGDKGGAGQVVR
;
A
#
# COMPACT_ATOMS: atom_id res chain seq x y z
N MET A 1 9.79 87.13 63.93
CA MET A 1 9.42 86.37 62.72
C MET A 1 10.65 85.63 62.21
N THR A 2 10.55 84.30 62.20
CA THR A 2 11.22 83.32 61.33
C THR A 2 12.74 83.38 61.13
N GLY A 3 13.43 82.47 61.83
CA GLY A 3 14.76 81.99 61.48
C GLY A 3 14.72 80.89 60.43
N GLN A 4 15.78 80.77 59.64
CA GLN A 4 16.10 79.61 58.82
C GLN A 4 17.54 79.18 59.08
N ASN A 5 17.69 77.93 59.52
CA ASN A 5 18.95 77.27 59.81
C ASN A 5 19.20 76.25 58.68
N GLY A 6 20.26 76.45 57.90
CA GLY A 6 20.62 75.59 56.77
C GLY A 6 21.33 74.31 57.24
N SER A 7 20.66 73.17 57.16
CA SER A 7 21.25 71.86 57.44
C SER A 7 21.61 71.12 56.14
N ASN A 8 22.89 70.78 55.98
CA ASN A 8 23.43 69.92 54.94
C ASN A 8 22.81 68.50 54.97
N GLY A 9 21.91 68.21 54.03
CA GLY A 9 21.32 66.89 53.83
C GLY A 9 22.20 65.98 52.96
N ARG A 10 22.82 64.96 53.56
CA ARG A 10 23.49 63.85 52.85
C ARG A 10 22.44 63.00 52.11
N ILE A 11 22.53 62.95 50.77
CA ILE A 11 21.75 62.05 49.92
C ILE A 11 22.25 60.61 50.15
N ARG A 12 21.45 59.78 50.85
CA ARG A 12 21.66 58.33 50.93
C ARG A 12 20.91 57.66 49.77
N GLY A 13 21.65 57.19 48.77
CA GLY A 13 21.09 56.32 47.72
C GLY A 13 20.65 54.98 48.31
N THR A 14 19.35 54.74 48.42
CA THR A 14 18.80 53.40 48.74
C THR A 14 18.84 52.53 47.50
N GLY A 15 20.01 51.96 47.19
CA GLY A 15 20.13 50.91 46.20
C GLY A 15 19.31 49.69 46.65
N ARG A 16 18.17 49.44 45.99
CA ARG A 16 17.38 48.21 46.17
C ARG A 16 18.28 47.05 45.73
N ARG A 17 18.95 46.37 46.67
CA ARG A 17 19.75 45.16 46.38
C ARG A 17 18.84 44.17 45.66
N ARG A 18 19.08 43.95 44.36
CA ARG A 18 18.46 42.84 43.61
C ARG A 18 18.80 41.56 44.37
N ARG A 19 17.81 40.96 45.04
CA ARG A 19 17.98 39.65 45.66
C ARG A 19 18.37 38.68 44.56
N GLU A 20 19.56 38.09 44.68
CA GLU A 20 20.01 37.09 43.72
C GLU A 20 19.02 35.92 43.74
N PRO A 21 18.53 35.47 42.57
CA PRO A 21 17.58 34.37 42.54
C PRO A 21 18.23 33.12 43.13
N SER A 22 17.50 32.45 44.03
CA SER A 22 18.00 31.26 44.74
C SER A 22 18.43 30.19 43.72
N ARG A 23 19.45 29.39 44.07
CA ARG A 23 19.95 28.29 43.20
C ARG A 23 18.81 27.38 42.73
N ARG A 24 17.78 27.15 43.57
CA ARG A 24 16.56 26.42 43.20
C ARG A 24 15.76 27.11 42.08
N ARG A 25 15.55 28.43 42.16
CA ARG A 25 14.85 29.20 41.11
C ARG A 25 15.62 29.23 39.79
N ARG A 26 16.95 29.30 39.83
CA ARG A 26 17.79 29.18 38.62
C ARG A 26 17.70 27.79 38.01
N ALA A 27 17.78 26.74 38.82
CA ALA A 27 17.67 25.36 38.36
C ALA A 27 16.29 25.06 37.75
N THR A 28 15.19 25.53 38.35
CA THR A 28 13.84 25.36 37.78
C THR A 28 13.66 26.12 36.47
N VAL A 29 14.24 27.31 36.34
CA VAL A 29 14.17 28.09 35.10
C VAL A 29 14.97 27.41 33.99
N VAL A 30 16.18 26.93 34.29
CA VAL A 30 16.98 26.17 33.31
C VAL A 30 16.25 24.91 32.89
N ALA A 31 15.71 24.12 33.83
CA ALA A 31 14.93 22.93 33.51
C ALA A 31 13.71 23.25 32.64
N ALA A 32 12.98 24.32 32.95
CA ALA A 32 11.83 24.76 32.15
C ALA A 32 12.23 25.16 30.72
N TRP A 33 13.35 25.86 30.54
CA TRP A 33 13.87 26.23 29.22
C TRP A 33 14.42 25.03 28.45
N THR A 34 15.04 24.06 29.12
CA THR A 34 15.48 22.80 28.50
C THR A 34 14.27 22.01 28.01
N VAL A 35 13.23 21.86 28.83
CA VAL A 35 11.99 21.19 28.43
C VAL A 35 11.32 21.95 27.28
N ALA A 36 11.20 23.27 27.36
CA ALA A 36 10.65 24.08 26.29
C ALA A 36 11.47 23.95 24.99
N GLY A 37 12.80 23.93 25.07
CA GLY A 37 13.69 23.71 23.93
C GLY A 37 13.49 22.32 23.30
N VAL A 38 13.40 21.27 24.11
CA VAL A 38 13.09 19.90 23.64
C VAL A 38 11.72 19.84 22.98
N VAL A 39 10.70 20.49 23.56
CA VAL A 39 9.34 20.55 22.99
C VAL A 39 9.33 21.30 21.67
N VAL A 40 10.05 22.43 21.55
CA VAL A 40 10.12 23.20 20.30
C VAL A 40 10.88 22.44 19.23
N VAL A 41 12.05 21.86 19.55
CA VAL A 41 12.84 21.06 18.60
C VAL A 41 12.08 19.81 18.18
N GLY A 42 11.48 19.09 19.13
CA GLY A 42 10.66 17.91 18.87
C GLY A 42 9.42 18.23 18.07
N GLY A 43 8.68 19.29 18.43
CA GLY A 43 7.49 19.74 17.72
C GLY A 43 7.78 20.23 16.30
N THR A 44 8.89 20.96 16.12
CA THR A 44 9.34 21.41 14.79
C THR A 44 9.78 20.23 13.92
N GLY A 45 10.49 19.27 14.49
CA GLY A 45 10.90 18.05 13.79
C GLY A 45 9.71 17.18 13.36
N LEU A 46 8.74 16.95 14.26
CA LEU A 46 7.50 16.23 13.97
C LEU A 46 6.62 16.98 12.95
N GLY A 47 6.54 18.31 13.05
CA GLY A 47 5.85 19.16 12.08
C GLY A 47 6.48 19.05 10.70
N TYR A 48 7.80 19.18 10.58
CA TYR A 48 8.52 19.01 9.31
C TYR A 48 8.30 17.62 8.71
N ALA A 49 8.42 16.57 9.52
CA ALA A 49 8.16 15.20 9.10
C ALA A 49 6.73 15.05 8.53
N TYR A 50 5.73 15.54 9.24
CA TYR A 50 4.33 15.52 8.79
C TYR A 50 4.15 16.26 7.44
N PHE A 51 4.63 17.50 7.33
CA PHE A 51 4.47 18.28 6.10
C PHE A 51 5.20 17.65 4.91
N LYS A 52 6.39 17.08 5.13
CA LYS A 52 7.14 16.39 4.09
C LYS A 52 6.41 15.15 3.60
N LEU A 53 5.96 14.29 4.52
CA LEU A 53 5.22 13.08 4.17
C LEU A 53 3.90 13.41 3.48
N ASN A 54 3.20 14.44 3.94
CA ASN A 54 1.92 14.84 3.34
C ASN A 54 2.11 15.47 1.95
N GLY A 55 3.23 16.16 1.72
CA GLY A 55 3.59 16.70 0.41
C GLY A 55 4.03 15.64 -0.60
N ASN A 56 4.36 14.42 -0.16
CA ASN A 56 4.72 13.32 -1.05
C ASN A 56 3.50 12.63 -1.68
N LEU A 57 2.36 12.66 -0.97
CA LEU A 57 1.19 11.85 -1.31
C LEU A 57 0.52 12.31 -2.59
N LYS A 58 0.23 11.33 -3.45
CA LYS A 58 -0.64 11.48 -4.60
C LYS A 58 -1.98 10.83 -4.28
N ALA A 59 -3.03 11.63 -4.28
CA ALA A 59 -4.40 11.16 -4.11
C ALA A 59 -5.18 11.39 -5.40
N VAL A 60 -5.95 10.39 -5.81
CA VAL A 60 -6.86 10.49 -6.96
C VAL A 60 -8.28 10.41 -6.43
N ASP A 61 -9.07 11.45 -6.72
CA ASP A 61 -10.50 11.41 -6.44
C ASP A 61 -11.20 10.58 -7.51
N ILE A 62 -11.44 9.32 -7.18
CA ILE A 62 -12.21 8.39 -8.02
C ILE A 62 -13.71 8.47 -7.74
N ASN A 63 -14.14 9.09 -6.65
CA ASN A 63 -15.52 9.01 -6.16
C ASN A 63 -16.53 9.59 -7.15
N ALA A 64 -16.18 10.70 -7.79
CA ALA A 64 -17.00 11.30 -8.85
C ALA A 64 -17.20 10.34 -10.04
N ALA A 65 -16.13 9.66 -10.46
CA ALA A 65 -16.15 8.73 -11.59
C ALA A 65 -16.85 7.41 -11.24
N LEU A 66 -16.81 6.96 -9.98
CA LEU A 66 -17.52 5.76 -9.50
C LEU A 66 -19.04 5.94 -9.55
N GLY A 67 -19.54 7.16 -9.34
CA GLY A 67 -20.96 7.46 -9.36
C GLY A 67 -21.73 6.82 -8.18
N LYS A 68 -23.06 6.83 -8.27
CA LYS A 68 -23.95 6.38 -7.18
C LYS A 68 -24.42 4.93 -7.30
N ASN A 69 -24.28 4.32 -8.47
CA ASN A 69 -24.71 2.94 -8.72
C ASN A 69 -23.61 1.97 -8.32
N ARG A 70 -23.35 1.87 -7.01
CA ARG A 70 -22.36 1.00 -6.41
C ARG A 70 -23.05 -0.03 -5.52
N PRO A 71 -22.43 -1.18 -5.23
CA PRO A 71 -22.94 -2.11 -4.22
C PRO A 71 -23.20 -1.39 -2.89
N ALA A 72 -24.17 -1.91 -2.13
CA ALA A 72 -24.44 -1.40 -0.79
C ALA A 72 -23.19 -1.57 0.09
N ASP A 73 -22.90 -0.53 0.85
CA ASP A 73 -21.85 -0.57 1.86
C ASP A 73 -22.34 -1.37 3.07
N VAL A 74 -21.53 -2.30 3.56
CA VAL A 74 -21.83 -3.07 4.76
C VAL A 74 -21.02 -2.46 5.89
N ASP A 75 -21.58 -1.47 6.57
CA ASP A 75 -20.94 -0.77 7.69
C ASP A 75 -20.97 -1.63 8.97
N ASN A 76 -20.23 -2.75 8.95
CA ASN A 76 -20.00 -3.63 10.10
C ASN A 76 -18.58 -3.44 10.68
N GLY A 77 -17.78 -2.52 10.11
CA GLY A 77 -16.38 -2.29 10.44
C GLY A 77 -15.37 -3.20 9.72
N SER A 78 -15.79 -3.95 8.70
CA SER A 78 -14.90 -4.52 7.68
C SER A 78 -14.46 -3.44 6.69
N GLN A 79 -13.37 -3.68 5.97
CA GLN A 79 -12.92 -2.79 4.90
C GLN A 79 -12.44 -3.59 3.68
N ASP A 80 -12.81 -3.14 2.49
CA ASP A 80 -12.42 -3.73 1.22
C ASP A 80 -11.58 -2.77 0.38
N ILE A 81 -10.42 -3.22 -0.07
CA ILE A 81 -9.41 -2.37 -0.72
C ILE A 81 -9.00 -3.00 -2.04
N LEU A 82 -9.04 -2.23 -3.11
CA LEU A 82 -8.42 -2.63 -4.37
C LEU A 82 -6.97 -2.16 -4.42
N VAL A 83 -6.04 -3.12 -4.49
CA VAL A 83 -4.62 -2.86 -4.70
C VAL A 83 -4.25 -3.18 -6.14
N LEU A 84 -3.75 -2.19 -6.88
CA LEU A 84 -3.24 -2.35 -8.24
C LEU A 84 -1.73 -2.14 -8.31
N GLY A 85 -1.05 -3.04 -9.02
CA GLY A 85 0.33 -2.83 -9.44
C GLY A 85 0.33 -2.33 -10.89
N SER A 86 0.75 -1.09 -11.12
CA SER A 86 0.74 -0.48 -12.45
C SER A 86 2.12 -0.51 -13.10
N ASP A 87 2.17 -0.95 -14.37
CA ASP A 87 3.33 -0.78 -15.25
C ASP A 87 3.12 0.51 -16.06
N SER A 88 2.97 1.64 -15.37
CA SER A 88 3.01 2.95 -16.04
C SER A 88 4.45 3.20 -16.48
N ARG A 89 4.71 3.03 -17.78
CA ARG A 89 6.05 3.18 -18.39
C ARG A 89 6.45 4.63 -18.65
N SER A 90 5.76 5.57 -18.01
CA SER A 90 6.11 6.99 -18.03
C SER A 90 7.32 7.28 -17.14
N GLY A 91 8.11 8.30 -17.50
CA GLY A 91 9.25 8.76 -16.70
C GLY A 91 10.31 7.67 -16.44
N ALA A 92 10.67 7.46 -15.16
CA ALA A 92 11.74 6.53 -14.75
C ALA A 92 11.43 5.04 -15.07
N ASN A 93 10.21 4.71 -15.48
CA ASN A 93 9.81 3.36 -15.86
C ASN A 93 9.96 3.08 -17.37
N SER A 94 10.42 4.06 -18.18
CA SER A 94 10.58 3.91 -19.64
C SER A 94 11.64 2.88 -20.04
N GLU A 95 12.53 2.50 -19.12
CA GLU A 95 13.54 1.46 -19.32
C GLU A 95 12.91 0.06 -19.50
N TYR A 96 11.69 -0.15 -19.00
CA TYR A 96 11.00 -1.45 -19.04
C TYR A 96 10.07 -1.64 -20.25
N GLY A 97 10.02 -0.68 -21.17
CA GLY A 97 9.25 -0.77 -22.41
C GLY A 97 8.86 0.60 -22.96
N ARG A 98 8.34 0.64 -24.19
CA ARG A 98 7.86 1.90 -24.79
C ARG A 98 6.61 2.40 -24.06
N ASP A 99 6.56 3.70 -23.83
CA ASP A 99 5.37 4.41 -23.37
C ASP A 99 4.41 4.52 -24.56
N GLU A 100 3.42 3.62 -24.62
CA GLU A 100 2.35 3.65 -25.62
C GLU A 100 1.18 4.54 -25.18
N GLY A 101 1.32 5.29 -24.09
CA GLY A 101 0.28 6.17 -23.55
C GLY A 101 -0.83 5.44 -22.81
N THR A 102 -0.75 4.11 -22.63
CA THR A 102 -1.72 3.33 -21.86
C THR A 102 -1.03 2.53 -20.75
N ALA A 103 -1.22 2.97 -19.51
CA ALA A 103 -0.77 2.21 -18.35
C ALA A 103 -1.70 1.00 -18.15
N ARG A 104 -1.14 -0.14 -17.73
CA ARG A 104 -1.91 -1.36 -17.41
C ARG A 104 -1.71 -1.77 -15.97
N SER A 105 -2.78 -2.23 -15.32
CA SER A 105 -2.69 -2.92 -14.03
C SER A 105 -2.26 -4.37 -14.27
N ASP A 106 -0.98 -4.64 -14.11
CA ASP A 106 -0.42 -5.99 -14.28
C ASP A 106 -0.68 -6.88 -13.06
N THR A 107 -0.96 -6.27 -11.91
CA THR A 107 -1.35 -6.95 -10.67
C THR A 107 -2.63 -6.32 -10.15
N ALA A 108 -3.57 -7.14 -9.70
CA ALA A 108 -4.80 -6.67 -9.07
C ALA A 108 -5.16 -7.61 -7.90
N MET A 109 -5.40 -7.02 -6.73
CA MET A 109 -5.72 -7.76 -5.51
C MET A 109 -6.85 -7.04 -4.76
N VAL A 110 -7.89 -7.78 -4.43
CA VAL A 110 -8.90 -7.33 -3.46
C VAL A 110 -8.42 -7.76 -2.08
N VAL A 111 -8.21 -6.79 -1.20
CA VAL A 111 -7.85 -7.02 0.20
C VAL A 111 -9.06 -6.73 1.05
N HIS A 112 -9.63 -7.77 1.64
CA HIS A 112 -10.72 -7.69 2.59
C HIS A 112 -10.18 -7.80 4.01
N LEU A 113 -10.38 -6.77 4.81
CA LEU A 113 -10.11 -6.71 6.23
C LEU A 113 -11.40 -7.00 6.97
N ASN A 114 -11.41 -8.05 7.79
CA ASN A 114 -12.60 -8.40 8.56
C ASN A 114 -12.92 -7.34 9.63
N GLN A 115 -14.10 -7.42 10.25
CA GLN A 115 -14.45 -6.60 11.41
C GLN A 115 -13.34 -6.58 12.48
N GLY A 116 -12.87 -5.38 12.82
CA GLY A 116 -11.79 -5.16 13.79
C GLY A 116 -10.38 -5.47 13.28
N HIS A 117 -10.23 -5.73 11.98
CA HIS A 117 -8.98 -5.81 11.22
C HIS A 117 -7.96 -6.82 11.78
N ARG A 118 -8.44 -7.98 12.26
CA ARG A 118 -7.60 -9.02 12.88
C ARG A 118 -7.15 -10.07 11.87
N THR A 119 -7.90 -10.24 10.78
CA THR A 119 -7.62 -11.15 9.67
C THR A 119 -7.82 -10.43 8.36
N ALA A 120 -7.04 -10.80 7.34
CA ALA A 120 -7.18 -10.28 5.99
C ALA A 120 -7.31 -11.43 5.00
N SER A 121 -8.23 -11.29 4.04
CA SER A 121 -8.31 -12.15 2.87
C SER A 121 -7.89 -11.37 1.65
N VAL A 122 -6.95 -11.91 0.88
CA VAL A 122 -6.44 -11.30 -0.36
C VAL A 122 -6.86 -12.17 -1.52
N VAL A 123 -7.61 -11.62 -2.47
CA VAL A 123 -8.01 -12.30 -3.70
C VAL A 123 -7.30 -11.66 -4.88
N SER A 124 -6.30 -12.35 -5.41
CA SER A 124 -5.60 -11.94 -6.63
C SER A 124 -6.49 -12.19 -7.85
N ILE A 125 -6.72 -11.16 -8.67
CA ILE A 125 -7.48 -11.25 -9.92
C ILE A 125 -6.49 -11.39 -11.08
N PRO A 126 -6.48 -12.54 -11.80
CA PRO A 126 -5.61 -12.68 -12.96
C PRO A 126 -5.95 -11.63 -14.01
N ARG A 127 -4.91 -10.96 -14.53
CA ARG A 127 -5.08 -9.76 -15.34
C ARG A 127 -5.79 -10.04 -16.67
N ASP A 128 -5.62 -11.27 -17.17
CA ASP A 128 -6.16 -11.77 -18.44
C ASP A 128 -7.51 -12.49 -18.25
N THR A 129 -8.13 -12.34 -17.06
CA THR A 129 -9.48 -12.85 -16.77
C THR A 129 -10.51 -12.10 -17.61
N LEU A 130 -11.32 -12.83 -18.37
CA LEU A 130 -12.42 -12.25 -19.12
C LEU A 130 -13.60 -11.98 -18.18
N VAL A 131 -13.93 -10.71 -18.01
CA VAL A 131 -14.99 -10.21 -17.15
C VAL A 131 -15.95 -9.32 -17.94
N THR A 132 -17.11 -9.04 -17.35
CA THR A 132 -18.00 -8.00 -17.83
C THR A 132 -17.57 -6.66 -17.24
N ARG A 133 -16.93 -5.83 -18.05
CA ARG A 133 -16.58 -4.45 -17.67
C ARG A 133 -17.82 -3.57 -17.82
N PRO A 134 -18.30 -2.88 -16.76
CA PRO A 134 -19.41 -1.94 -16.87
C PRO A 134 -19.00 -0.67 -17.63
N ASP A 135 -19.97 0.19 -17.96
CA ASP A 135 -19.68 1.54 -18.43
C ASP A 135 -18.84 2.29 -17.40
N CYS A 136 -17.82 3.00 -17.87
CA CYS A 136 -16.95 3.81 -17.02
C CYS A 136 -16.55 5.11 -17.72
N THR A 137 -15.85 5.98 -17.01
CA THR A 137 -15.38 7.27 -17.54
C THR A 137 -13.87 7.19 -17.68
N SER A 138 -13.35 7.62 -18.83
CA SER A 138 -11.91 7.74 -19.03
C SER A 138 -11.34 8.81 -18.11
N ASP A 139 -10.30 8.47 -17.35
CA ASP A 139 -9.57 9.43 -16.52
C ASP A 139 -8.70 10.39 -17.34
N THR A 140 -8.39 10.01 -18.59
CA THR A 140 -7.55 10.79 -19.51
C THR A 140 -8.39 11.71 -20.40
N SER A 141 -9.45 11.20 -21.03
CA SER A 141 -10.29 12.01 -21.93
C SER A 141 -11.55 12.59 -21.26
N GLY A 142 -11.97 12.06 -20.11
CA GLY A 142 -13.26 12.39 -19.49
C GLY A 142 -14.48 11.81 -20.21
N GLU A 143 -14.28 11.09 -21.31
CA GLU A 143 -15.37 10.52 -22.11
C GLU A 143 -15.90 9.21 -21.52
N THR A 144 -17.11 8.84 -21.91
CA THR A 144 -17.70 7.55 -21.53
C THR A 144 -17.03 6.43 -22.31
N VAL A 145 -16.48 5.45 -21.60
CA VAL A 145 -16.04 4.18 -22.15
C VAL A 145 -17.19 3.18 -22.03
N PRO A 146 -17.71 2.66 -23.16
CA PRO A 146 -18.80 1.69 -23.11
C PRO A 146 -18.34 0.38 -22.46
N GLY A 147 -19.27 -0.21 -21.73
CA GLY A 147 -19.15 -1.51 -21.12
C GLY A 147 -18.93 -2.58 -22.17
N GLN A 148 -18.18 -3.60 -21.80
CA GLN A 148 -17.75 -4.65 -22.70
C GLN A 148 -17.87 -6.00 -22.03
N GLN A 149 -18.56 -6.92 -22.71
CA GLN A 149 -18.59 -8.32 -22.33
C GLN A 149 -17.26 -8.98 -22.68
N ARG A 150 -16.79 -9.88 -21.80
CA ARG A 150 -15.55 -10.65 -22.01
C ARG A 150 -14.34 -9.76 -22.30
N ALA A 151 -14.22 -8.65 -21.58
CA ALA A 151 -13.01 -7.84 -21.57
C ALA A 151 -11.98 -8.43 -20.61
N MET A 152 -10.68 -8.40 -20.95
CA MET A 152 -9.64 -8.75 -19.98
C MET A 152 -9.65 -7.73 -18.85
N PHE A 153 -9.55 -8.19 -17.60
CA PHE A 153 -9.64 -7.33 -16.42
C PHE A 153 -8.67 -6.14 -16.46
N ASN A 154 -7.41 -6.36 -16.86
CA ASN A 154 -6.41 -5.28 -16.94
C ASN A 154 -6.77 -4.14 -17.89
N THR A 155 -7.63 -4.38 -18.87
CA THR A 155 -8.08 -3.33 -19.80
C THR A 155 -8.97 -2.30 -19.12
N ALA A 156 -9.58 -2.61 -17.96
CA ALA A 156 -10.39 -1.64 -17.22
C ALA A 156 -9.54 -0.43 -16.81
N TYR A 157 -8.34 -0.68 -16.27
CA TYR A 157 -7.38 0.37 -15.96
C TYR A 157 -6.86 1.07 -17.22
N GLU A 158 -6.61 0.31 -18.29
CA GLU A 158 -6.08 0.83 -19.55
C GLU A 158 -7.00 1.87 -20.21
N VAL A 159 -8.32 1.64 -20.17
CA VAL A 159 -9.30 2.49 -20.87
C VAL A 159 -9.91 3.57 -19.99
N GLY A 160 -9.99 3.33 -18.67
CA GLY A 160 -10.70 4.23 -17.75
C GLY A 160 -10.07 4.35 -16.38
N GLY A 161 -8.80 3.99 -16.26
CA GLY A 161 -8.01 4.24 -15.07
C GLY A 161 -8.51 3.52 -13.81
N PRO A 162 -8.14 4.02 -12.62
CA PRO A 162 -8.44 3.37 -11.35
C PRO A 162 -9.94 3.26 -11.08
N ALA A 163 -10.74 4.28 -11.44
CA ALA A 163 -12.18 4.26 -11.23
C ALA A 163 -12.86 3.15 -12.04
N CYS A 164 -12.44 2.91 -13.27
CA CYS A 164 -12.99 1.84 -14.10
C CYS A 164 -12.59 0.44 -13.57
N ALA A 165 -11.36 0.29 -13.07
CA ALA A 165 -10.92 -0.94 -12.42
C ALA A 165 -11.76 -1.24 -11.15
N VAL A 166 -11.94 -0.24 -10.28
CA VAL A 166 -12.80 -0.37 -9.09
C VAL A 166 -14.23 -0.75 -9.48
N LYS A 167 -14.88 -0.04 -10.42
CA LYS A 167 -16.24 -0.42 -10.89
C LYS A 167 -16.31 -1.85 -11.40
N THR A 168 -15.28 -2.32 -12.09
CA THR A 168 -15.23 -3.69 -12.62
C THR A 168 -15.18 -4.71 -11.48
N VAL A 169 -14.36 -4.47 -10.46
CA VAL A 169 -14.30 -5.29 -9.25
C VAL A 169 -15.62 -5.27 -8.50
N GLU A 170 -16.22 -4.10 -8.30
CA GLU A 170 -17.51 -3.95 -7.62
C GLU A 170 -18.62 -4.69 -8.38
N SER A 171 -18.63 -4.61 -9.72
CA SER A 171 -19.59 -5.31 -10.58
C SER A 171 -19.46 -6.83 -10.47
N MET A 172 -18.24 -7.37 -10.51
CA MET A 172 -18.02 -8.82 -10.50
C MET A 172 -18.13 -9.46 -9.11
N SER A 173 -17.87 -8.71 -8.05
CA SER A 173 -17.91 -9.21 -6.66
C SER A 173 -19.21 -8.84 -5.95
N GLY A 174 -19.85 -7.74 -6.35
CA GLY A 174 -20.91 -7.08 -5.61
C GLY A 174 -20.48 -6.59 -4.23
N ILE A 175 -19.19 -6.39 -4.01
CA ILE A 175 -18.59 -5.81 -2.81
C ILE A 175 -18.24 -4.36 -3.14
N ARG A 176 -18.55 -3.43 -2.24
CA ARG A 176 -18.15 -2.05 -2.38
C ARG A 176 -16.68 -1.91 -1.97
N MET A 177 -15.85 -1.28 -2.78
CA MET A 177 -14.47 -0.98 -2.39
C MET A 177 -14.45 0.32 -1.58
N ASP A 178 -13.92 0.28 -0.37
CA ASP A 178 -13.72 1.45 0.48
C ASP A 178 -12.54 2.27 0.00
N HIS A 179 -11.46 1.59 -0.36
CA HIS A 179 -10.20 2.23 -0.73
C HIS A 179 -9.57 1.66 -2.00
N TYR A 180 -8.69 2.46 -2.57
CA TYR A 180 -7.85 2.15 -3.70
C TYR A 180 -6.39 2.47 -3.39
N LEU A 181 -5.50 1.54 -3.69
CA LEU A 181 -4.05 1.73 -3.59
C LEU A 181 -3.38 1.30 -4.89
N GLU A 182 -2.55 2.17 -5.44
CA GLU A 182 -1.69 1.88 -6.58
C GLU A 182 -0.24 1.84 -6.14
N VAL A 183 0.52 0.88 -6.64
CA VAL A 183 1.97 0.83 -6.49
C VAL A 183 2.59 0.69 -7.87
N ASP A 184 3.40 1.67 -8.27
CA ASP A 184 4.18 1.59 -9.50
C ASP A 184 5.51 0.83 -9.28
N PHE A 185 6.17 0.43 -10.36
CA PHE A 185 7.42 -0.33 -10.29
C PHE A 185 8.56 0.42 -9.60
N THR A 186 8.70 1.73 -9.84
CA THR A 186 9.73 2.53 -9.19
C THR A 186 9.49 2.62 -7.69
N GLY A 187 8.24 2.81 -7.28
CA GLY A 187 7.80 2.82 -5.90
C GLY A 187 8.06 1.49 -5.21
N PHE A 188 7.68 0.38 -5.86
CA PHE A 188 7.95 -0.97 -5.39
C PHE A 188 9.45 -1.19 -5.11
N LYS A 189 10.32 -0.92 -6.08
CA LYS A 189 11.78 -1.12 -5.92
C LYS A 189 12.33 -0.35 -4.73
N LYS A 190 12.02 0.95 -4.65
CA LYS A 190 12.48 1.82 -3.56
C LYS A 190 12.00 1.34 -2.19
N LEU A 191 10.77 0.85 -2.10
CA LEU A 191 10.23 0.29 -0.86
C LEU A 191 11.04 -0.93 -0.39
N ILE A 192 11.38 -1.83 -1.31
CA ILE A 192 12.21 -3.00 -1.01
C ILE A 192 13.63 -2.59 -0.60
N ASP A 193 14.26 -1.68 -1.35
CA ASP A 193 15.60 -1.20 -1.01
C ASP A 193 15.64 -0.52 0.37
N GLN A 194 14.59 0.24 0.72
CA GLN A 194 14.45 0.89 2.02
C GLN A 194 14.27 -0.10 3.17
N LEU A 195 13.75 -1.31 2.91
CA LEU A 195 13.68 -2.42 3.86
C LEU A 195 14.99 -3.23 3.94
N GLY A 196 15.99 -2.90 3.13
CA GLY A 196 17.25 -3.64 3.05
C GLY A 196 17.15 -4.92 2.20
N GLY A 197 16.17 -4.99 1.30
CA GLY A 197 15.86 -6.18 0.50
C GLY A 197 14.91 -7.15 1.19
N VAL A 198 14.53 -8.21 0.47
CA VAL A 198 13.66 -9.29 0.98
C VAL A 198 14.38 -10.62 0.86
N GLU A 199 14.47 -11.35 1.96
CA GLU A 199 15.00 -12.72 1.94
C GLU A 199 14.01 -13.66 1.27
N ILE A 200 14.49 -14.40 0.27
CA ILE A 200 13.75 -15.37 -0.53
C ILE A 200 14.60 -16.63 -0.66
N THR A 201 14.01 -17.80 -0.43
CA THR A 201 14.65 -19.08 -0.70
C THR A 201 14.08 -19.70 -1.97
N THR A 202 14.91 -19.88 -2.99
CA THR A 202 14.52 -20.56 -4.23
C THR A 202 14.91 -22.04 -4.16
N THR A 203 13.96 -22.94 -4.48
CA THR A 203 14.25 -24.40 -4.51
C THR A 203 14.79 -24.86 -5.87
N GLN A 204 14.67 -24.02 -6.89
CA GLN A 204 15.12 -24.28 -8.26
C GLN A 204 15.74 -23.00 -8.84
N ALA A 205 16.52 -23.15 -9.91
CA ALA A 205 17.08 -21.98 -10.60
C ALA A 205 15.95 -21.21 -11.31
N ILE A 206 15.93 -19.89 -11.16
CA ILE A 206 15.01 -19.00 -11.86
C ILE A 206 15.85 -18.12 -12.79
N ASN A 207 15.76 -18.35 -14.09
CA ASN A 207 16.45 -17.54 -15.10
C ASN A 207 15.43 -17.01 -16.10
N ASP A 208 15.03 -15.75 -15.96
CA ASP A 208 14.11 -15.05 -16.85
C ASP A 208 14.79 -13.78 -17.37
N SER A 209 15.32 -13.86 -18.59
CA SER A 209 15.98 -12.73 -19.24
C SER A 209 15.05 -11.56 -19.52
N LYS A 210 13.74 -11.77 -19.61
CA LYS A 210 12.76 -10.69 -19.83
C LYS A 210 12.48 -9.88 -18.58
N SER A 211 12.62 -10.50 -17.41
CA SER A 211 12.50 -9.81 -16.12
C SER A 211 13.86 -9.54 -15.47
N HIS A 212 14.96 -9.72 -16.22
CA HIS A 212 16.34 -9.56 -15.76
C HIS A 212 16.67 -10.34 -14.47
N LEU A 213 15.99 -11.47 -14.25
CA LEU A 213 16.17 -12.26 -13.03
C LEU A 213 17.02 -13.49 -13.29
N ASN A 214 18.05 -13.68 -12.48
CA ASN A 214 18.86 -14.90 -12.48
C ASN A 214 19.20 -15.29 -11.04
N LEU A 215 18.52 -16.31 -10.53
CA LEU A 215 18.71 -16.85 -9.19
C LEU A 215 19.09 -18.33 -9.29
N THR A 216 20.19 -18.71 -8.65
CA THR A 216 20.49 -20.13 -8.39
C THR A 216 19.60 -20.65 -7.27
N PRO A 217 19.45 -21.98 -7.09
CA PRO A 217 18.81 -22.52 -5.89
C PRO A 217 19.56 -22.07 -4.63
N GLY A 218 18.83 -21.66 -3.59
CA GLY A 218 19.39 -21.18 -2.32
C GLY A 218 18.65 -19.98 -1.74
N THR A 219 19.16 -19.47 -0.61
CA THR A 219 18.64 -18.27 0.04
C THR A 219 19.34 -17.03 -0.52
N HIS A 220 18.56 -16.02 -0.89
CA HIS A 220 19.02 -14.76 -1.46
C HIS A 220 18.30 -13.60 -0.77
N THR A 221 18.99 -12.50 -0.54
CA THR A 221 18.35 -11.23 -0.20
C THR A 221 18.18 -10.43 -1.49
N LEU A 222 16.94 -10.34 -1.97
CA LEU A 222 16.63 -9.66 -3.22
C LEU A 222 16.49 -8.16 -2.98
N ASP A 223 17.24 -7.37 -3.75
CA ASP A 223 17.05 -5.91 -3.83
C ASP A 223 15.76 -5.57 -4.60
N GLY A 224 15.48 -4.28 -4.79
CA GLY A 224 14.29 -3.81 -5.50
C GLY A 224 14.20 -4.34 -6.93
N GLU A 225 15.29 -4.30 -7.71
CA GLU A 225 15.30 -4.78 -9.10
C GLU A 225 15.05 -6.28 -9.18
N GLN A 226 15.77 -7.06 -8.37
CA GLN A 226 15.62 -8.50 -8.33
C GLN A 226 14.22 -8.91 -7.85
N SER A 227 13.70 -8.22 -6.84
CA SER A 227 12.34 -8.44 -6.34
C SER A 227 11.29 -8.13 -7.40
N LEU A 228 11.46 -7.03 -8.14
CA LEU A 228 10.58 -6.65 -9.24
C LEU A 228 10.65 -7.70 -10.36
N GLY A 229 11.86 -8.18 -10.66
CA GLY A 229 12.10 -9.28 -11.57
C GLY A 229 11.32 -10.53 -11.18
N LEU A 230 11.36 -10.92 -9.91
CA LEU A 230 10.67 -12.11 -9.38
C LEU A 230 9.16 -12.02 -9.52
N VAL A 231 8.55 -10.91 -9.10
CA VAL A 231 7.08 -10.73 -9.17
C VAL A 231 6.56 -10.51 -10.59
N ARG A 232 7.46 -10.29 -11.57
CA ARG A 232 7.15 -10.18 -13.00
C ARG A 232 7.48 -11.44 -13.79
N THR A 233 8.30 -12.34 -13.27
CA THR A 233 8.68 -13.60 -13.92
C THR A 233 7.44 -14.42 -14.27
N ARG A 234 7.40 -14.93 -15.50
CA ARG A 234 6.32 -15.82 -15.97
C ARG A 234 6.85 -17.14 -16.51
N LYS A 235 7.83 -17.07 -17.40
CA LYS A 235 8.20 -18.20 -18.26
C LYS A 235 9.10 -19.23 -17.58
N SER A 236 9.81 -18.82 -16.53
CA SER A 236 10.87 -19.62 -15.94
C SER A 236 10.42 -20.41 -14.71
N VAL A 237 9.15 -20.31 -14.32
CA VAL A 237 8.61 -20.97 -13.13
C VAL A 237 7.18 -21.47 -13.40
N GLY A 238 6.87 -22.67 -12.91
CA GLY A 238 5.52 -23.24 -12.97
C GLY A 238 5.08 -23.61 -14.40
N ASP A 239 3.86 -23.24 -14.76
CA ASP A 239 3.22 -23.53 -16.05
C ASP A 239 3.51 -22.47 -17.13
N GLY A 240 4.35 -21.48 -16.84
CA GLY A 240 4.65 -20.39 -17.76
C GLY A 240 3.55 -19.32 -17.86
N SER A 241 2.46 -19.45 -17.09
CA SER A 241 1.25 -18.62 -17.21
C SER A 241 1.20 -17.48 -16.19
N ASP A 242 0.20 -16.61 -16.34
CA ASP A 242 -0.09 -15.57 -15.35
C ASP A 242 -0.43 -16.15 -13.96
N LEU A 243 -1.00 -17.35 -13.93
CA LEU A 243 -1.40 -18.02 -12.69
C LEU A 243 -0.18 -18.42 -11.86
N GLY A 244 0.88 -18.94 -12.50
CA GLY A 244 2.16 -19.21 -11.84
C GLY A 244 2.80 -17.94 -11.26
N ARG A 245 2.74 -16.82 -12.00
CA ARG A 245 3.22 -15.51 -11.53
C ARG A 245 2.49 -15.05 -10.28
N ILE A 246 1.17 -15.19 -10.23
CA ILE A 246 0.38 -14.80 -9.04
C ILE A 246 0.82 -15.59 -7.80
N GLN A 247 1.13 -16.87 -7.95
CA GLN A 247 1.64 -17.68 -6.82
C GLN A 247 3.00 -17.18 -6.31
N LEU A 248 3.89 -16.75 -7.22
CA LEU A 248 5.16 -16.11 -6.84
C LEU A 248 4.91 -14.77 -6.13
N GLN A 249 3.96 -13.97 -6.59
CA GLN A 249 3.58 -12.71 -5.94
C GLN A 249 3.07 -12.96 -4.51
N GLN A 250 2.23 -13.97 -4.31
CA GLN A 250 1.73 -14.33 -2.98
C GLN A 250 2.85 -14.83 -2.05
N ALA A 251 3.80 -15.63 -2.57
CA ALA A 251 4.97 -16.06 -1.81
C ALA A 251 5.85 -14.86 -1.43
N PHE A 252 6.10 -13.95 -2.38
CA PHE A 252 6.87 -12.73 -2.15
C PHE A 252 6.21 -11.81 -1.11
N ILE A 253 4.89 -11.59 -1.17
CA ILE A 253 4.18 -10.76 -0.17
C ILE A 253 4.35 -11.37 1.23
N LYS A 254 4.27 -12.70 1.37
CA LYS A 254 4.52 -13.36 2.67
C LYS A 254 5.94 -13.11 3.18
N ALA A 255 6.95 -13.27 2.32
CA ALA A 255 8.34 -13.00 2.66
C ALA A 255 8.56 -11.52 3.03
N LEU A 256 7.97 -10.60 2.28
CA LEU A 256 8.00 -9.16 2.55
C LEU A 256 7.38 -8.83 3.92
N MET A 257 6.25 -9.46 4.28
CA MET A 257 5.63 -9.29 5.59
C MET A 257 6.52 -9.80 6.74
N GLU A 258 7.22 -10.92 6.56
CA GLU A 258 8.16 -11.40 7.57
C GLU A 258 9.41 -10.51 7.64
N GLN A 259 9.94 -10.05 6.51
CA GLN A 259 11.05 -9.10 6.46
C GLN A 259 10.73 -7.80 7.23
N ALA A 260 9.55 -7.22 6.99
CA ALA A 260 9.11 -6.00 7.68
C ALA A 260 9.05 -6.16 9.21
N LYS A 261 8.74 -7.36 9.70
CA LYS A 261 8.79 -7.66 11.14
C LYS A 261 10.22 -7.83 11.63
N THR A 262 11.06 -8.56 10.89
CA THR A 262 12.45 -8.84 11.26
C THR A 262 13.29 -7.56 11.35
N VAL A 263 13.10 -6.63 10.42
CA VAL A 263 13.77 -5.32 10.42
C VAL A 263 13.33 -4.46 11.62
N GLY A 264 12.23 -4.82 12.29
CA GLY A 264 11.75 -4.09 13.45
C GLY A 264 11.40 -2.65 13.09
N VAL A 265 10.71 -2.45 11.96
CA VAL A 265 10.35 -1.12 11.42
C VAL A 265 9.70 -0.23 12.48
N PHE A 266 8.92 -0.80 13.40
CA PHE A 266 8.26 -0.06 14.48
C PHE A 266 9.15 0.28 15.69
N SER A 267 10.35 -0.29 15.76
CA SER A 267 11.30 -0.14 16.88
C SER A 267 12.39 0.90 16.60
N ASP A 268 12.60 1.30 15.34
CA ASP A 268 13.56 2.34 14.93
C ASP A 268 12.84 3.52 14.27
N PRO A 269 12.72 4.68 14.95
CA PRO A 269 12.08 5.88 14.41
C PRO A 269 12.67 6.40 13.10
N LYS A 270 13.97 6.20 12.87
CA LYS A 270 14.64 6.65 11.64
C LYS A 270 14.25 5.74 10.47
N THR A 271 14.28 4.43 10.68
CA THR A 271 13.86 3.43 9.69
C THR A 271 12.36 3.55 9.40
N LEU A 272 11.53 3.76 10.42
CA LEU A 272 10.11 4.04 10.29
C LEU A 272 9.84 5.28 9.42
N PHE A 273 10.53 6.38 9.71
CA PHE A 273 10.38 7.61 8.94
C PHE A 273 10.87 7.45 7.49
N GLY A 274 12.00 6.78 7.28
CA GLY A 274 12.52 6.50 5.93
C GLY A 274 11.56 5.65 5.12
N LEU A 275 11.00 4.59 5.71
CA LEU A 275 10.00 3.76 5.06
C LEU A 275 8.70 4.52 4.78
N ALA A 276 8.22 5.34 5.72
CA ALA A 276 7.06 6.19 5.50
C ALA A 276 7.29 7.22 4.37
N ASP A 277 8.47 7.85 4.32
CA ASP A 277 8.83 8.80 3.25
C ASP A 277 8.88 8.12 1.88
N THR A 278 9.44 6.91 1.82
CA THR A 278 9.46 6.13 0.58
C THR A 278 8.06 5.65 0.19
N ALA A 279 7.29 5.11 1.14
CA ALA A 279 5.93 4.63 0.90
C ALA A 279 5.01 5.74 0.39
N THR A 280 5.01 6.89 1.06
CA THR A 280 4.18 8.05 0.66
C THR A 280 4.52 8.59 -0.74
N LYS A 281 5.72 8.36 -1.26
CA LYS A 281 6.12 8.69 -2.65
C LYS A 281 5.82 7.58 -3.65
N ALA A 282 5.75 6.34 -3.17
CA ALA A 282 5.64 5.13 -3.97
C ALA A 282 4.19 4.72 -4.25
N ILE A 283 3.26 5.17 -3.41
CA ILE A 283 1.85 4.81 -3.50
C ILE A 283 1.01 5.98 -4.01
N THR A 284 0.06 5.66 -4.87
CA THR A 284 -1.08 6.54 -5.17
C THR A 284 -2.29 5.98 -4.44
N THR A 285 -3.07 6.85 -3.82
CA THR A 285 -4.24 6.43 -3.00
C THR A 285 -5.51 7.10 -3.49
N ASP A 286 -6.69 6.62 -3.05
CA ASP A 286 -7.91 7.41 -3.15
C ASP A 286 -7.87 8.66 -2.25
N SER A 287 -8.82 9.57 -2.44
CA SER A 287 -8.92 10.81 -1.67
C SER A 287 -9.06 10.60 -0.16
N ASP A 288 -9.66 9.48 0.27
CA ASP A 288 -10.01 9.24 1.67
C ASP A 288 -8.79 8.72 2.47
N LEU A 289 -7.72 8.34 1.76
CA LEU A 289 -6.38 8.06 2.28
C LEU A 289 -5.34 9.11 1.82
N GLY A 290 -5.79 10.26 1.34
CA GLY A 290 -4.94 11.28 0.71
C GLY A 290 -4.06 12.08 1.67
N SER A 291 -4.14 11.83 2.98
CA SER A 291 -3.29 12.49 3.98
C SER A 291 -2.52 11.52 4.85
N VAL A 292 -1.39 12.00 5.41
CA VAL A 292 -0.60 11.23 6.37
C VAL A 292 -1.42 10.85 7.60
N LYS A 293 -2.36 11.72 8.00
CA LYS A 293 -3.23 11.46 9.15
C LYS A 293 -4.16 10.27 8.87
N GLU A 294 -4.80 10.23 7.71
CA GLU A 294 -5.68 9.14 7.30
C GLU A 294 -4.90 7.84 7.10
N LEU A 295 -3.79 7.87 6.38
CA LEU A 295 -2.91 6.70 6.20
C LEU A 295 -2.37 6.17 7.53
N THR A 296 -2.01 7.05 8.46
CA THR A 296 -1.58 6.63 9.80
C THR A 296 -2.73 6.02 10.58
N GLY A 297 -3.95 6.57 10.46
CA GLY A 297 -5.17 6.01 11.05
C GLY A 297 -5.46 4.61 10.51
N PHE A 298 -5.45 4.46 9.19
CA PHE A 298 -5.60 3.20 8.50
C PHE A 298 -4.54 2.18 8.92
N ALA A 299 -3.25 2.54 8.86
CA ALA A 299 -2.14 1.67 9.27
C ALA A 299 -2.20 1.29 10.76
N ASN A 300 -2.68 2.19 11.62
CA ASN A 300 -2.90 1.87 13.04
C ASN A 300 -4.01 0.82 13.23
N GLY A 301 -5.06 0.86 12.41
CA GLY A 301 -6.10 -0.18 12.38
C GLY A 301 -5.54 -1.56 12.03
N LEU A 302 -4.47 -1.61 11.22
CA LEU A 302 -3.82 -2.86 10.80
C LEU A 302 -2.82 -3.44 11.81
N LYS A 303 -2.51 -2.75 12.91
CA LYS A 303 -1.49 -3.23 13.89
C LYS A 303 -1.81 -4.61 14.49
N GLY A 304 -3.08 -5.00 14.53
CA GLY A 304 -3.54 -6.31 14.99
C GLY A 304 -3.36 -7.44 13.96
N LEU A 305 -3.03 -7.11 12.71
CA LEU A 305 -2.92 -8.06 11.60
C LEU A 305 -1.53 -8.72 11.57
N GLY A 306 -1.44 -9.96 12.03
CA GLY A 306 -0.23 -10.77 11.86
C GLY A 306 -0.18 -11.44 10.48
N SER A 307 1.03 -11.70 9.95
CA SER A 307 1.21 -12.46 8.68
C SER A 307 0.46 -13.80 8.64
N LYS A 308 0.34 -14.49 9.78
CA LYS A 308 -0.39 -15.76 9.91
C LYS A 308 -1.91 -15.62 9.74
N ASN A 309 -2.43 -14.39 9.85
CA ASN A 309 -3.85 -14.08 9.72
C ASN A 309 -4.18 -13.51 8.34
N VAL A 310 -3.23 -13.55 7.40
CA VAL A 310 -3.44 -13.14 6.01
C VAL A 310 -3.59 -14.37 5.13
N HIS A 311 -4.77 -14.54 4.56
CA HIS A 311 -5.11 -15.64 3.67
C HIS A 311 -5.16 -15.12 2.23
N MET A 312 -4.27 -15.63 1.38
CA MET A 312 -4.19 -15.21 -0.02
C MET A 312 -4.70 -16.34 -0.91
N VAL A 313 -5.57 -16.01 -1.86
CA VAL A 313 -6.06 -16.92 -2.89
C VAL A 313 -6.08 -16.23 -4.25
N THR A 314 -6.05 -17.02 -5.31
CA THR A 314 -6.35 -16.52 -6.66
C THR A 314 -7.84 -16.65 -6.91
N LEU A 315 -8.45 -15.67 -7.59
CA LEU A 315 -9.82 -15.76 -8.09
C LEU A 315 -10.04 -17.14 -8.75
N PRO A 316 -11.08 -17.91 -8.36
CA PRO A 316 -11.34 -19.19 -9.00
C PRO A 316 -11.64 -19.01 -10.49
N VAL A 317 -10.76 -19.56 -11.32
CA VAL A 317 -10.84 -19.45 -12.78
C VAL A 317 -10.57 -20.78 -13.47
N GLN A 318 -11.01 -20.89 -14.71
CA GLN A 318 -10.63 -21.95 -15.64
C GLN A 318 -10.12 -21.33 -16.94
N TYR A 319 -9.32 -22.06 -17.71
CA TYR A 319 -8.99 -21.63 -19.07
C TYR A 319 -10.27 -21.50 -19.90
N ASP A 320 -10.34 -20.44 -20.69
CA ASP A 320 -11.50 -20.19 -21.54
C ASP A 320 -11.53 -21.22 -22.69
N PRO A 321 -12.63 -21.95 -22.90
CA PRO A 321 -12.72 -22.93 -23.98
C PRO A 321 -12.59 -22.32 -25.39
N ALA A 322 -12.87 -21.03 -25.54
CA ALA A 322 -12.80 -20.32 -26.81
C ALA A 322 -11.41 -19.70 -27.09
N ASP A 323 -10.67 -19.32 -26.04
CA ASP A 323 -9.29 -18.84 -26.14
C ASP A 323 -8.43 -19.41 -24.99
N PRO A 324 -7.58 -20.42 -25.24
CA PRO A 324 -6.78 -21.05 -24.19
C PRO A 324 -5.73 -20.10 -23.58
N ASN A 325 -5.48 -18.92 -24.18
CA ASN A 325 -4.62 -17.89 -23.60
C ASN A 325 -5.36 -16.96 -22.64
N ARG A 326 -6.63 -17.24 -22.34
CA ARG A 326 -7.48 -16.47 -21.43
C ARG A 326 -8.04 -17.37 -20.35
N VAL A 327 -8.49 -16.73 -19.28
CA VAL A 327 -9.20 -17.41 -18.20
C VAL A 327 -10.56 -16.76 -17.99
N VAL A 328 -11.53 -17.56 -17.55
CA VAL A 328 -12.87 -17.10 -17.18
C VAL A 328 -13.16 -17.50 -15.73
N PRO A 329 -13.90 -16.69 -14.95
CA PRO A 329 -14.29 -17.05 -13.61
C PRO A 329 -15.06 -18.38 -13.56
N LEU A 330 -14.76 -19.21 -12.58
CA LEU A 330 -15.61 -20.33 -12.18
C LEU A 330 -16.76 -19.77 -11.36
N GLU A 331 -17.84 -19.35 -12.00
CA GLU A 331 -18.96 -18.57 -11.42
C GLU A 331 -19.37 -19.01 -10.00
N LYS A 332 -19.69 -20.30 -9.80
CA LYS A 332 -20.11 -20.80 -8.48
C LYS A 332 -19.01 -20.68 -7.41
N SER A 333 -17.77 -20.97 -7.78
CA SER A 333 -16.61 -20.87 -6.90
C SER A 333 -16.26 -19.42 -6.59
N ALA A 334 -16.28 -18.54 -7.60
CA ALA A 334 -16.06 -17.10 -7.41
C ALA A 334 -17.13 -16.48 -6.51
N GLN A 335 -18.41 -16.85 -6.69
CA GLN A 335 -19.49 -16.44 -5.80
C GLN A 335 -19.29 -16.91 -4.36
N GLN A 336 -18.76 -18.12 -4.14
CA GLN A 336 -18.41 -18.58 -2.79
C GLN A 336 -17.30 -17.73 -2.15
N VAL A 337 -16.28 -17.34 -2.92
CA VAL A 337 -15.23 -16.42 -2.45
C VAL A 337 -15.84 -15.08 -2.05
N TRP A 338 -16.60 -14.43 -2.94
CA TRP A 338 -17.20 -13.13 -2.66
C TRP A 338 -18.22 -13.16 -1.52
N ALA A 339 -19.01 -14.22 -1.43
CA ALA A 339 -19.95 -14.41 -0.32
C ALA A 339 -19.24 -14.61 1.02
N ALA A 340 -18.07 -15.26 1.03
CA ALA A 340 -17.27 -15.40 2.24
C ALA A 340 -16.74 -14.05 2.72
N LEU A 341 -16.21 -13.22 1.81
CA LEU A 341 -15.74 -11.86 2.15
C LEU A 341 -16.87 -10.99 2.69
N LYS A 342 -18.02 -10.92 2.00
CA LYS A 342 -19.20 -10.15 2.48
C LYS A 342 -19.72 -10.54 3.85
N GLN A 343 -19.36 -11.74 4.33
CA GLN A 343 -19.84 -12.29 5.60
C GLN A 343 -18.73 -12.37 6.66
N ASP A 344 -17.55 -11.79 6.39
CA ASP A 344 -16.36 -11.90 7.24
C ASP A 344 -15.99 -13.36 7.58
N LYS A 345 -16.23 -14.27 6.63
CA LYS A 345 -15.98 -15.72 6.79
C LYS A 345 -14.71 -16.15 6.06
N PRO A 346 -14.02 -17.19 6.55
CA PRO A 346 -12.94 -17.82 5.79
C PRO A 346 -13.41 -18.30 4.42
N ILE A 347 -12.57 -18.09 3.41
CA ILE A 347 -12.83 -18.60 2.06
C ILE A 347 -12.84 -20.13 2.12
N PRO A 348 -13.91 -20.80 1.68
CA PRO A 348 -13.99 -22.25 1.75
C PRO A 348 -13.00 -22.90 0.79
N ALA A 349 -12.27 -23.92 1.26
CA ALA A 349 -11.29 -24.65 0.43
C ALA A 349 -11.90 -25.21 -0.87
N SER A 350 -13.18 -25.62 -0.82
CA SER A 350 -13.92 -26.11 -1.99
C SER A 350 -14.07 -25.07 -3.11
N ALA A 351 -14.00 -23.77 -2.79
CA ALA A 351 -14.09 -22.71 -3.79
C ALA A 351 -12.82 -22.66 -4.67
N ILE A 352 -11.66 -22.98 -4.10
CA ILE A 352 -10.38 -22.86 -4.82
C ILE A 352 -9.87 -24.19 -5.40
N GLU A 353 -10.31 -25.33 -4.87
CA GLU A 353 -9.84 -26.68 -5.23
C GLU A 353 -9.85 -26.98 -6.75
N LYS A 354 -10.85 -26.47 -7.48
CA LYS A 354 -11.00 -26.71 -8.92
C LYS A 354 -10.36 -25.63 -9.80
N SER A 355 -9.88 -24.54 -9.20
CA SER A 355 -9.31 -23.40 -9.90
C SER A 355 -8.02 -23.78 -10.62
N ALA A 356 -7.84 -23.30 -11.85
CA ALA A 356 -6.56 -23.36 -12.53
C ALA A 356 -5.46 -22.61 -11.73
N GLY A 357 -5.84 -21.55 -11.00
CA GLY A 357 -4.91 -20.74 -10.22
C GLY A 357 -4.29 -21.44 -9.00
N ASP A 358 -4.93 -22.49 -8.51
CA ASP A 358 -4.47 -23.27 -7.34
C ASP A 358 -3.61 -24.48 -7.76
N LYS A 359 -3.65 -24.87 -9.03
CA LYS A 359 -2.94 -26.04 -9.56
C LYS A 359 -1.46 -25.80 -9.87
N GLY A 360 -1.00 -24.56 -9.80
CA GLY A 360 0.40 -24.21 -10.03
C GLY A 360 1.30 -24.62 -8.87
N GLY A 361 2.49 -25.14 -9.17
CA GLY A 361 3.55 -25.39 -8.17
C GLY A 361 4.49 -24.20 -7.97
N ALA A 362 4.25 -23.05 -8.61
CA ALA A 362 5.18 -21.93 -8.63
C ALA A 362 5.39 -21.31 -7.24
N GLY A 363 4.34 -21.30 -6.40
CA GLY A 363 4.43 -20.89 -5.00
C GLY A 363 5.27 -21.82 -4.12
N GLN A 364 5.65 -23.01 -4.59
CA GLN A 364 6.57 -23.92 -3.88
C GLN A 364 8.03 -23.69 -4.27
N VAL A 365 8.27 -22.97 -5.37
CA VAL A 365 9.61 -22.67 -5.89
C VAL A 365 10.29 -21.57 -5.08
N VAL A 366 9.49 -20.75 -4.38
CA VAL A 366 9.92 -19.63 -3.55
C VAL A 366 9.33 -19.79 -2.14
N ARG A 367 10.19 -19.68 -1.13
CA ARG A 367 9.82 -19.70 0.29
C ARG A 367 10.30 -18.48 1.04
#